data_AF-I0ZA97-F1
#
_entry.id   AF-I0ZA97-F1
#
_cell.length_a   1.000
_cell.length_b   1.000
_cell.length_c   1.000
_cell.angle_alpha   90.00
_cell.angle_beta   90.00
_cell.angle_gamma   90.00
#
_symmetry.space_group_name_H-M   'P 1'
#
loop_
_entity.id
_entity.type
_entity.pdbx_description
1 polymer ?
#
loop_
_entity_poly.entity_id
_entity_poly.type
_entity_poly.pdbx_seq_one_letter_code
_entity_poly.pdbx_strand_id
1 'polypeptide(L)'
;MMVEVQNGVIEKLAYFSIAIAVIPLCVLYAALYGYCDPLIALIFGTVSAQLRQVVGAILAVLAVNVVLVVYVVSAYKEKDEKED
;
A
#
# COMPACT_ATOMS: atom_id res chain seq x y z
N MET A 1 26.82 4.69 -16.25
CA MET A 1 25.60 5.53 -16.29
C MET A 1 24.35 4.74 -16.71
N MET A 2 24.25 4.17 -17.92
CA MET A 2 23.02 3.42 -18.30
C MET A 2 22.74 2.16 -17.44
N VAL A 3 23.77 1.41 -17.04
CA VAL A 3 23.60 0.17 -16.23
C VAL A 3 23.15 0.48 -14.80
N GLU A 4 23.59 1.60 -14.24
CA GLU A 4 23.29 2.02 -12.85
C GLU A 4 21.84 2.51 -12.73
N VAL A 5 21.37 3.25 -13.73
CA VAL A 5 19.96 3.65 -13.86
C VAL A 5 19.06 2.43 -14.04
N GLN A 6 19.51 1.43 -14.82
CA GLN A 6 18.73 0.21 -15.06
C GLN A 6 18.59 -0.64 -13.80
N ASN A 7 19.63 -0.72 -12.96
CA ASN A 7 19.58 -1.42 -11.68
C ASN A 7 18.62 -0.76 -10.67
N GLY A 8 18.63 0.58 -10.57
CA GLY A 8 17.72 1.31 -9.67
C GLY A 8 16.24 1.14 -10.03
N VAL A 9 15.92 1.12 -11.33
CA VAL A 9 14.54 0.89 -11.80
C VAL A 9 14.09 -0.54 -11.49
N ILE A 10 14.94 -1.55 -11.68
CA ILE A 10 14.63 -2.96 -11.38
C ILE A 10 14.41 -3.16 -9.87
N GLU A 11 15.25 -2.56 -9.03
CA GLU A 11 15.13 -2.64 -7.58
C GLU A 11 13.80 -2.05 -7.09
N LYS A 12 13.43 -0.86 -7.57
CA LYS A 12 12.14 -0.24 -7.26
C LYS A 12 10.97 -1.09 -7.75
N LEU A 13 11.04 -1.60 -8.98
CA LEU A 13 10.00 -2.48 -9.52
C LEU A 13 9.81 -3.73 -8.65
N ALA A 14 10.91 -4.36 -8.22
CA ALA A 14 10.87 -5.52 -7.33
C ALA A 14 10.26 -5.16 -5.96
N TYR A 15 10.67 -4.03 -5.37
CA TYR A 15 10.13 -3.53 -4.11
C TYR A 15 8.62 -3.30 -4.19
N PHE A 16 8.16 -2.54 -5.19
CA PHE A 16 6.74 -2.22 -5.35
C PHE A 16 5.89 -3.43 -5.74
N SER A 17 6.44 -4.39 -6.49
CA SER A 17 5.80 -5.68 -6.80
C SER A 17 5.56 -6.52 -5.54
N ILE A 18 6.52 -6.55 -4.61
CA ILE A 18 6.34 -7.23 -3.33
C ILE A 18 5.36 -6.42 -2.45
N ALA A 19 5.52 -5.10 -2.39
CA ALA A 19 4.70 -4.23 -1.57
C ALA A 19 3.21 -4.31 -1.93
N ILE A 20 2.88 -4.34 -3.23
CA ILE A 20 1.48 -4.42 -3.68
C ILE A 20 0.82 -5.76 -3.33
N ALA A 21 1.61 -6.83 -3.18
CA ALA A 21 1.10 -8.13 -2.75
C ALA A 21 1.00 -8.22 -1.21
N VAL A 22 2.05 -7.82 -0.50
CA VAL A 22 2.18 -8.04 0.95
C VAL A 22 1.34 -7.06 1.76
N ILE A 23 1.36 -5.76 1.43
CA ILE A 23 0.70 -4.74 2.25
C ILE A 23 -0.82 -4.96 2.35
N PRO A 24 -1.56 -5.22 1.25
CA PRO A 24 -3.00 -5.49 1.35
C PRO A 24 -3.32 -6.74 2.17
N LEU A 25 -2.51 -7.79 2.06
CA LEU A 25 -2.66 -9.01 2.87
C LEU A 25 -2.45 -8.72 4.35
N CYS A 26 -1.41 -7.94 4.70
CA CYS A 26 -1.16 -7.51 6.07
C CYS A 26 -2.33 -6.68 6.63
N VAL A 27 -2.88 -5.75 5.83
CA VAL A 27 -4.03 -4.92 6.24
C VAL A 27 -5.28 -5.77 6.43
N LEU A 28 -5.56 -6.70 5.52
CA LEU A 28 -6.70 -7.61 5.64
C LEU A 28 -6.56 -8.49 6.88
N TYR A 29 -5.38 -9.08 7.10
CA TYR A 29 -5.09 -9.86 8.30
C TYR A 29 -5.26 -9.00 9.57
N ALA A 30 -4.69 -7.79 9.59
CA ALA A 30 -4.82 -6.88 10.72
C ALA A 30 -6.28 -6.56 11.05
N ALA A 31 -7.10 -6.34 10.03
CA ALA A 31 -8.53 -6.11 10.20
C ALA A 31 -9.25 -7.37 10.71
N LEU A 32 -8.95 -8.57 10.20
CA LEU A 32 -9.61 -9.81 10.63
C LEU A 32 -9.38 -10.14 12.10
N TYR A 33 -8.17 -9.87 12.60
CA TYR A 33 -7.79 -10.11 14.00
C TYR A 33 -8.11 -8.93 14.93
N GLY A 34 -8.74 -7.88 14.41
CA GLY A 34 -9.17 -6.72 15.20
C GLY A 34 -8.06 -5.74 15.56
N TYR A 35 -6.87 -5.85 14.97
CA TYR A 35 -5.80 -4.86 15.17
C TYR A 35 -6.17 -3.48 14.61
N CYS A 36 -7.08 -3.43 13.63
CA CYS A 36 -7.64 -2.19 13.10
C CYS A 36 -8.88 -1.71 13.88
N ASP A 37 -9.37 -2.42 14.89
CA ASP A 37 -10.63 -2.08 15.58
C ASP A 37 -10.64 -0.65 16.15
N PRO A 38 -9.57 -0.10 16.73
CA PRO A 38 -9.57 1.30 17.19
C PRO A 38 -9.79 2.30 16.06
N LEU A 39 -9.18 2.06 14.89
CA LEU A 39 -9.34 2.90 13.70
C LEU A 39 -10.75 2.75 13.11
N ILE A 40 -11.25 1.52 13.01
CA ILE A 40 -12.59 1.27 12.48
C ILE A 40 -13.65 1.87 13.43
N ALA A 41 -13.46 1.73 14.75
CA ALA A 41 -14.37 2.29 15.75
C ALA A 41 -14.39 3.82 15.75
N LEU A 42 -13.26 4.46 15.46
CA LEU A 42 -13.17 5.92 15.32
C LEU A 42 -14.03 6.42 14.14
N ILE A 43 -14.07 5.67 13.03
CA ILE A 43 -14.74 6.11 11.80
C ILE A 43 -16.21 5.67 11.77
N PHE A 44 -16.50 4.45 12.23
CA PHE A 44 -17.81 3.79 12.07
C PHE A 44 -18.53 3.48 13.39
N GLY A 45 -17.90 3.73 14.55
CA GLY A 45 -18.41 3.31 15.85
C GLY A 45 -18.24 1.80 16.09
N THR A 46 -18.93 1.25 17.10
CA THR A 46 -18.85 -0.19 17.42
C THR A 46 -19.29 -1.06 16.24
N VAL A 47 -18.43 -1.99 15.86
CA VAL A 47 -18.51 -2.74 14.61
C VAL A 47 -18.86 -4.20 14.89
N SER A 48 -19.81 -4.77 14.16
CA SER A 48 -20.03 -6.23 14.19
C SER A 48 -18.90 -6.98 13.48
N ALA A 49 -18.72 -8.27 13.77
CA ALA A 49 -17.69 -9.09 13.12
C ALA A 49 -17.84 -9.14 11.59
N GLN A 50 -19.08 -9.10 11.07
CA GLN A 50 -19.35 -9.04 9.63
C GLN A 50 -18.94 -7.70 9.04
N LEU A 51 -19.26 -6.59 9.71
CA LEU A 51 -18.87 -5.26 9.25
C LEU A 51 -17.34 -5.08 9.32
N ARG A 52 -16.67 -5.68 10.30
CA ARG A 52 -15.19 -5.73 10.38
C ARG A 52 -14.57 -6.40 9.14
N GLN A 53 -15.12 -7.51 8.66
CA GLN A 53 -14.62 -8.18 7.45
C GLN A 53 -14.77 -7.28 6.21
N VAL A 54 -15.94 -6.64 6.06
CA VAL A 54 -16.21 -5.74 4.93
C VAL A 54 -15.28 -4.53 4.95
N VAL A 55 -15.15 -3.87 6.10
CA VAL A 55 -14.25 -2.72 6.25
C VAL A 55 -12.79 -3.13 6.04
N GLY A 56 -12.39 -4.30 6.55
CA GLY A 56 -11.04 -4.85 6.32
C GLY A 56 -10.73 -5.08 4.84
N ALA A 57 -11.68 -5.61 4.07
CA ALA A 57 -11.53 -5.75 2.62
C ALA A 57 -11.41 -4.40 1.91
N ILE A 58 -12.21 -3.41 2.31
CA ILE A 58 -12.13 -2.04 1.77
C ILE A 58 -10.76 -1.42 2.08
N LEU A 59 -10.27 -1.57 3.32
CA LEU A 59 -8.94 -1.07 3.73
C LEU A 59 -7.81 -1.76 2.95
N ALA A 60 -7.92 -3.05 2.67
CA ALA A 60 -6.94 -3.76 1.86
C ALA A 60 -6.89 -3.23 0.42
N VAL A 61 -8.05 -2.97 -0.20
CA VAL A 61 -8.12 -2.34 -1.53
C VAL A 61 -7.54 -0.93 -1.51
N LEU A 62 -7.85 -0.15 -0.46
CA LEU A 62 -7.28 1.19 -0.28
C LEU A 62 -5.75 1.12 -0.16
N ALA A 63 -5.22 0.11 0.53
CA ALA A 63 -3.78 -0.09 0.67
C ALA A 63 -3.10 -0.34 -0.67
N VAL A 64 -3.71 -1.12 -1.59
CA VAL A 64 -3.21 -1.28 -2.97
C VAL A 64 -3.08 0.09 -3.66
N ASN A 65 -4.13 0.92 -3.57
CA ASN A 65 -4.14 2.24 -4.19
C ASN A 65 -3.05 3.16 -3.60
N VAL A 66 -2.81 3.10 -2.30
CA VAL A 66 -1.72 3.85 -1.65
C VAL A 66 -0.37 3.42 -2.21
N VAL A 67 -0.11 2.11 -2.36
CA VAL A 67 1.14 1.61 -2.94
C VAL A 67 1.32 2.10 -4.37
N LEU A 68 0.26 2.08 -5.19
CA LEU A 68 0.29 2.58 -6.56
C LEU A 68 0.56 4.08 -6.63
N VAL A 69 -0.06 4.89 -5.78
CA VAL A 69 0.20 6.33 -5.71
C VAL A 69 1.65 6.60 -5.32
N VAL A 70 2.18 5.89 -4.31
CA VAL A 70 3.59 6.04 -3.89
C VAL A 70 4.55 5.63 -5.01
N TYR A 71 4.24 4.56 -5.76
CA TYR A 71 5.01 4.15 -6.93
C TYR A 71 5.05 5.26 -7.99
N VAL A 72 3.89 5.79 -8.36
CA VAL A 72 3.77 6.85 -9.38
C VAL A 72 4.49 8.13 -8.93
N VAL A 73 4.32 8.56 -7.68
CA VAL A 73 5.03 9.72 -7.12
C VAL A 73 6.55 9.49 -7.12
N SER A 74 7.00 8.29 -6.78
CA SER A 74 8.43 7.95 -6.86
C SER A 74 8.96 8.01 -8.29
N ALA A 75 8.15 7.65 -9.28
CA ALA A 75 8.55 7.71 -10.70
C ALA A 75 8.64 9.16 -11.20
N TYR A 76 7.74 10.05 -10.76
CA TYR A 76 7.78 11.47 -11.12
C TYR A 76 9.00 12.18 -10.51
N LYS A 77 9.31 11.94 -9.23
CA LYS A 77 10.47 12.56 -8.58
C LYS A 77 11.80 12.20 -9.22
N GLU A 78 11.95 10.97 -9.70
CA GLU A 78 13.16 10.57 -10.45
C GLU A 78 13.32 11.30 -11.79
N LYS A 79 12.21 11.76 -12.39
CA LYS A 79 12.26 12.50 -13.64
C LYS A 79 12.79 13.91 -13.41
N ASP A 80 12.31 14.58 -12.36
CA ASP A 80 12.74 15.93 -12.00
C ASP A 80 14.23 15.97 -11.62
N GLU A 81 14.73 14.97 -10.86
CA GLU A 81 16.15 14.87 -10.47
C GLU A 81 17.12 14.60 -11.64
N LYS A 82 16.63 14.21 -12.81
CA LYS A 82 17.44 13.92 -14.01
C LYS A 82 17.41 15.04 -15.05
N GLU A 83 16.55 16.04 -14.87
CA GLU A 83 16.43 17.20 -15.78
C GLU A 83 17.21 18.44 -15.29
N ASP A 84 17.69 18.44 -14.04
CA ASP A 84 18.62 19.42 -13.45
C ASP A 84 20.09 18.94 -13.50
#